data_AF-A0A968MJX7-F1
#
_entry.id   AF-A0A968MJX7-F1
#
_cell.length_a   1.000
_cell.length_b   1.000
_cell.length_c   1.000
_cell.angle_alpha   90.00
_cell.angle_beta   90.00
_cell.angle_gamma   90.00
#
_symmetry.space_group_name_H-M   'P 1'
#
loop_
_entity.id
_entity.type
_entity.pdbx_description
1 polymer ?
#
loop_
_entity_poly.entity_id
_entity_poly.type
_entity_poly.pdbx_seq_one_letter_code
_entity_poly.pdbx_strand_id
1 'polypeptide(L)'
;MVTKRIKFAFFIFILLSYCSFAQEINRNVVVVKPYEPSLSDAYKLSTLPRIEDTATISPEFNYSILPVRVDAPFDLKPINAAKMVGVPLEKYYKSYLKLGLGNYYSTLAEYNINTLREKDHSLGFYFSHRASNTKLKLDNADKVPAGYSSNRLEGYANKYFPNTTLSGNAFFDYGVNHYYGYNTELFPDSFPLIKEKEIRQYFSTLGGDFRVYSTNVDSTQPAYYLNFKPGYLWDRFKNTESTIILEGGLKKLINQKEFGIDMVMDYAHSRLSSDSLTNSIVGGSPYFSKKNEEFEFLVGGRLFYGGEDEKFYVFPRAYLQINVVKNILMPYMGIDGSVTPGTYGRLVKKNPFIAPGSLMMNSDNLFVYGGIKGILSSKAGYNIGFSFDAVNDEPLFVNDTVGELDNMFGVIHDDLAITKFRLKPGMIFQ
;
A
#
# COMPACT_ATOMS: atom_id res chain seq x y z
N MET A 1 5.76 -49.15 33.48
CA MET A 1 5.91 -50.15 32.39
C MET A 1 5.02 -49.68 31.25
N VAL A 2 5.42 -49.36 30.03
CA VAL A 2 6.64 -49.63 29.25
C VAL A 2 6.95 -48.40 28.39
N THR A 3 8.24 -48.20 28.15
CA THR A 3 8.95 -47.04 27.62
C THR A 3 8.86 -46.80 26.11
N LYS A 4 8.76 -45.51 25.77
CA LYS A 4 9.49 -44.75 24.72
C LYS A 4 9.68 -45.40 23.33
N ARG A 5 8.95 -44.87 22.33
CA ARG A 5 9.29 -44.90 20.90
C ARG A 5 9.84 -43.54 20.46
N ILE A 6 11.15 -43.42 20.27
CA ILE A 6 11.78 -42.34 19.50
C ILE A 6 13.06 -42.91 18.85
N LYS A 7 13.26 -42.56 17.56
CA LYS A 7 14.52 -42.59 16.78
C LYS A 7 14.89 -43.94 16.12
N PHE A 8 14.49 -44.13 14.86
CA PHE A 8 15.33 -44.79 13.84
C PHE A 8 14.78 -44.52 12.43
N ALA A 9 14.72 -43.24 12.04
CA ALA A 9 14.34 -42.79 10.69
C ALA A 9 15.47 -41.95 10.05
N PHE A 10 16.72 -42.33 10.31
CA PHE A 10 17.91 -41.60 9.84
C PHE A 10 19.00 -42.57 9.35
N PHE A 11 18.60 -43.63 8.64
CA PHE A 11 19.51 -44.62 8.06
C PHE A 11 19.09 -45.02 6.64
N ILE A 12 18.71 -44.03 5.82
CA ILE A 12 18.44 -44.22 4.37
C ILE A 12 19.02 -43.00 3.65
N PHE A 13 20.35 -42.85 3.63
CA PHE A 13 21.01 -41.95 2.65
C PHE A 13 22.49 -42.30 2.38
N ILE A 14 22.95 -43.53 2.68
CA ILE A 14 24.29 -44.00 2.33
C ILE A 14 24.19 -45.47 1.88
N LEU A 15 23.75 -45.69 0.64
CA LEU A 15 23.92 -46.94 -0.12
C LEU A 15 23.29 -46.78 -1.51
N LEU A 16 24.02 -46.19 -2.45
CA LEU A 16 23.87 -46.37 -3.90
C LEU A 16 25.00 -45.64 -4.62
N SER A 17 26.20 -46.18 -4.47
CA SER A 17 27.34 -45.95 -5.35
C SER A 17 27.82 -47.31 -5.83
N TYR A 18 28.23 -47.36 -7.10
CA TYR A 18 28.69 -48.50 -7.92
C TYR A 18 27.63 -49.19 -8.79
N CYS A 19 27.49 -48.69 -10.02
CA CYS A 19 27.27 -49.56 -11.18
C CYS A 19 28.23 -49.13 -12.29
N SER A 20 29.21 -49.99 -12.56
CA SER A 20 30.25 -49.82 -13.56
C SER A 20 29.71 -50.06 -14.97
N PHE A 21 30.08 -49.20 -15.91
CA PHE A 21 29.81 -49.39 -17.33
C PHE A 21 30.76 -50.46 -17.92
N ALA A 22 30.18 -51.52 -18.50
CA ALA A 22 30.90 -52.45 -19.36
C ALA A 22 30.85 -51.95 -20.81
N GLN A 23 32.00 -52.00 -21.48
CA GLN A 23 32.21 -51.57 -22.86
C GLN A 23 31.73 -52.65 -23.83
N GLU A 24 30.68 -52.38 -24.60
CA GLU A 24 30.40 -53.14 -25.83
C GLU A 24 31.08 -52.44 -27.01
N ILE A 25 32.15 -53.07 -27.48
CA ILE A 25 32.83 -52.73 -28.72
C ILE A 25 31.97 -53.28 -29.86
N ASN A 26 31.38 -52.40 -30.68
CA ASN A 26 30.83 -52.82 -31.97
C ASN A 26 31.56 -52.16 -33.14
N ARG A 27 32.10 -53.04 -33.98
CA ARG A 27 33.05 -52.81 -35.06
C ARG A 27 32.30 -52.42 -36.33
N ASN A 28 32.24 -51.13 -36.64
CA ASN A 28 31.88 -50.68 -37.98
C ASN A 28 33.16 -50.37 -38.77
N VAL A 29 33.39 -51.18 -39.80
CA VAL A 29 34.51 -51.09 -40.73
C VAL A 29 34.27 -49.91 -41.66
N VAL A 30 35.16 -48.92 -41.60
CA VAL A 30 35.21 -47.82 -42.58
C VAL A 30 35.92 -48.35 -43.83
N VAL A 31 35.16 -48.68 -44.87
CA VAL A 31 35.73 -48.98 -46.19
C VAL A 31 36.04 -47.66 -46.89
N VAL A 32 37.24 -47.14 -46.66
CA VAL A 32 37.80 -46.07 -47.49
C VAL A 32 38.26 -46.70 -48.80
N LYS A 33 37.52 -46.47 -49.88
CA LYS A 33 38.03 -46.80 -51.23
C LYS A 33 39.09 -45.77 -51.61
N PRO A 34 40.30 -46.18 -52.01
CA PRO A 34 41.26 -45.25 -52.58
C PRO A 34 40.67 -44.64 -53.85
N TYR A 35 40.86 -43.33 -54.01
CA TYR A 35 40.52 -42.59 -55.22
C TYR A 35 41.39 -43.12 -56.38
N GLU A 36 40.77 -43.74 -57.37
CA GLU A 36 41.41 -44.09 -58.65
C GLU A 36 40.98 -43.05 -59.71
N PRO A 37 41.83 -42.07 -60.03
CA PRO A 37 41.58 -41.21 -61.18
C PRO A 37 41.87 -42.01 -62.45
N SER A 38 40.84 -42.38 -63.22
CA SER A 38 41.03 -42.84 -64.59
C SER A 38 40.92 -41.66 -65.54
N LEU A 39 42.07 -41.24 -66.08
CA LEU A 39 42.13 -40.29 -67.20
C LEU A 39 41.94 -41.10 -68.49
N SER A 40 40.94 -40.78 -69.30
CA SER A 40 40.79 -41.37 -70.62
C SER A 40 41.90 -40.85 -71.54
N ASP A 41 42.55 -41.72 -72.31
CA ASP A 41 43.61 -41.32 -73.25
C ASP A 41 43.11 -40.32 -74.30
N ALA A 42 43.89 -39.26 -74.50
CA ALA A 42 43.59 -38.20 -75.45
C ALA A 42 43.85 -38.66 -76.89
N TYR A 43 42.80 -38.75 -77.71
CA TYR A 43 42.94 -38.89 -79.16
C TYR A 43 43.02 -37.50 -79.81
N LYS A 44 44.13 -37.22 -80.50
CA LYS A 44 44.29 -36.01 -81.32
C LYS A 44 43.43 -36.14 -82.58
N LEU A 45 42.31 -35.43 -82.64
CA LEU A 45 41.54 -35.26 -83.87
C LEU A 45 42.36 -34.43 -84.87
N SER A 46 42.79 -35.06 -85.97
CA SER A 46 43.49 -34.39 -87.07
C SER A 46 42.47 -33.92 -88.11
N THR A 47 41.87 -32.75 -87.87
CA THR A 47 41.01 -32.07 -88.86
C THR A 47 41.81 -31.01 -89.60
N LEU A 48 41.76 -31.03 -90.93
CA LEU A 48 42.38 -30.01 -91.78
C LEU A 48 41.44 -28.80 -91.88
N PRO A 49 41.94 -27.56 -91.71
CA PRO A 49 41.11 -26.37 -91.76
C PRO A 49 40.61 -26.10 -93.20
N ARG A 50 39.30 -25.88 -93.34
CA ARG A 50 38.69 -25.26 -94.52
C ARG A 50 38.52 -23.77 -94.24
N ILE A 51 38.93 -22.94 -95.20
CA ILE A 51 38.72 -21.49 -95.16
C ILE A 51 37.29 -21.25 -95.66
N GLU A 52 36.38 -20.83 -94.77
CA GLU A 52 35.04 -20.35 -95.15
C GLU A 52 35.02 -18.82 -95.12
N ASP A 53 34.61 -18.24 -96.24
CA ASP A 53 34.58 -16.79 -96.48
C ASP A 53 33.56 -16.12 -95.54
N THR A 54 34.03 -15.17 -94.74
CA THR A 54 33.26 -14.50 -93.68
C THR A 54 32.69 -13.17 -94.15
N ALA A 55 31.91 -13.18 -95.23
CA ALA A 55 31.13 -12.00 -95.62
C ALA A 55 29.95 -11.82 -94.65
N THR A 56 30.09 -10.88 -93.71
CA THR A 56 29.05 -10.60 -92.70
C THR A 56 28.08 -9.56 -93.24
N ILE A 57 26.86 -9.95 -93.59
CA ILE A 57 25.79 -9.01 -93.94
C ILE A 57 25.08 -8.60 -92.65
N SER A 58 25.15 -7.31 -92.29
CA SER A 58 24.48 -6.76 -91.11
C SER A 58 23.22 -5.99 -91.55
N PRO A 59 22.03 -6.60 -91.53
CA PRO A 59 20.79 -5.90 -91.87
C PRO A 59 20.41 -4.90 -90.76
N GLU A 60 20.13 -3.65 -91.13
CA GLU A 60 19.52 -2.67 -90.22
C GLU A 60 18.01 -2.92 -90.12
N PHE A 61 17.53 -3.25 -88.92
CA PHE A 61 16.11 -3.42 -88.63
C PHE A 61 15.55 -2.17 -87.97
N ASN A 62 14.57 -1.52 -88.63
CA ASN A 62 13.72 -0.51 -88.00
C ASN A 62 12.47 -1.18 -87.43
N TYR A 63 12.28 -1.10 -86.12
CA TYR A 63 11.05 -1.53 -85.45
C TYR A 63 10.55 -0.41 -84.53
N SER A 64 9.23 -0.28 -84.43
CA SER A 64 8.58 0.69 -83.56
C SER A 64 7.73 -0.05 -82.53
N ILE A 65 8.00 0.17 -81.25
CA ILE A 65 7.23 -0.43 -80.15
C ILE A 65 6.03 0.46 -79.85
N LEU A 66 4.82 -0.09 -79.89
CA LEU A 66 3.62 0.58 -79.39
C LEU A 66 3.44 0.28 -77.90
N PRO A 67 3.66 1.24 -76.99
CA PRO A 67 3.48 1.00 -75.57
C PRO A 67 1.99 0.84 -75.25
N VAL A 68 1.63 -0.28 -74.64
CA VAL A 68 0.29 -0.53 -74.09
C VAL A 68 0.38 -0.44 -72.57
N ARG A 69 -0.55 0.31 -71.96
CA ARG A 69 -0.62 0.44 -70.51
C ARG A 69 -1.11 -0.87 -69.89
N VAL A 70 -0.34 -1.40 -68.96
CA VAL A 70 -0.72 -2.57 -68.15
C VAL A 70 -1.29 -2.05 -66.83
N ASP A 71 -2.59 -2.22 -66.63
CA ASP A 71 -3.22 -1.91 -65.35
C ASP A 71 -3.10 -3.12 -64.42
N ALA A 72 -2.18 -3.04 -63.46
CA ALA A 72 -1.97 -4.09 -62.46
C ALA A 72 -3.06 -4.01 -61.37
N PRO A 73 -3.86 -5.07 -61.13
CA PRO A 73 -4.81 -5.07 -60.03
C PRO A 73 -4.07 -5.08 -58.69
N PHE A 74 -4.37 -4.10 -57.83
CA PHE A 74 -3.80 -4.01 -56.49
C PHE A 74 -4.66 -4.79 -55.49
N ASP A 75 -4.13 -5.90 -54.97
CA ASP A 75 -4.84 -6.76 -54.03
C ASP A 75 -4.55 -6.30 -52.58
N LEU A 76 -5.51 -5.60 -51.97
CA LEU A 76 -5.41 -5.07 -50.60
C LEU A 76 -5.52 -6.23 -49.59
N LYS A 77 -4.41 -6.59 -48.95
CA LYS A 77 -4.46 -7.47 -47.77
C LYS A 77 -4.84 -6.66 -46.52
N PRO A 78 -6.02 -6.90 -45.90
CA PRO A 78 -6.38 -6.21 -44.67
C PRO A 78 -5.41 -6.57 -43.55
N ILE A 79 -5.04 -5.56 -42.75
CA ILE A 79 -4.21 -5.75 -41.55
C ILE A 79 -5.01 -6.51 -40.49
N ASN A 80 -4.40 -7.51 -39.86
CA ASN A 80 -5.01 -8.21 -38.74
C ASN A 80 -5.19 -7.24 -37.55
N ALA A 81 -6.37 -7.23 -36.93
CA ALA A 81 -6.64 -6.41 -35.77
C ALA A 81 -5.64 -6.70 -34.63
N ALA A 82 -5.13 -5.65 -34.00
CA ALA A 82 -4.23 -5.77 -32.86
C ALA A 82 -4.95 -6.51 -31.73
N LYS A 83 -4.45 -7.70 -31.36
CA LYS A 83 -4.91 -8.41 -30.16
C LYS A 83 -4.20 -7.78 -28.96
N MET A 84 -4.96 -7.20 -28.04
CA MET A 84 -4.41 -6.83 -26.73
C MET A 84 -3.87 -8.10 -26.07
N VAL A 85 -2.56 -8.20 -25.94
CA VAL A 85 -1.94 -9.23 -25.09
C VAL A 85 -2.24 -8.80 -23.65
N GLY A 86 -3.02 -9.59 -22.93
CA GLY A 86 -3.25 -9.34 -21.52
C GLY A 86 -1.90 -9.28 -20.81
N VAL A 87 -1.64 -8.20 -20.07
CA VAL A 87 -0.45 -8.11 -19.23
C VAL A 87 -0.43 -9.35 -18.33
N PRO A 88 0.66 -10.14 -18.32
CA PRO A 88 0.71 -11.33 -17.48
C PRO A 88 0.50 -10.90 -16.04
N LEU A 89 -0.50 -11.50 -15.38
CA LEU A 89 -0.82 -11.17 -14.00
C LEU A 89 0.39 -11.53 -13.13
N GLU A 90 0.85 -10.56 -12.33
CA GLU A 90 1.93 -10.81 -11.38
C GLU A 90 1.57 -11.98 -10.45
N LYS A 91 2.56 -12.86 -10.22
CA LYS A 91 2.37 -13.99 -9.32
C LYS A 91 2.36 -13.50 -7.89
N TYR A 92 1.22 -13.56 -7.22
CA TYR A 92 1.17 -13.37 -5.77
C TYR A 92 1.76 -14.58 -5.05
N TYR A 93 2.68 -14.31 -4.13
CA TYR A 93 3.19 -15.31 -3.20
C TYR A 93 2.18 -15.52 -2.08
N LYS A 94 1.94 -16.78 -1.72
CA LYS A 94 0.97 -17.18 -0.68
C LYS A 94 1.34 -16.70 0.71
N SER A 95 2.63 -16.55 0.98
CA SER A 95 3.11 -16.16 2.28
C SER A 95 4.49 -15.52 2.18
N TYR A 96 4.79 -14.66 3.15
CA TYR A 96 6.14 -14.19 3.38
C TYR A 96 6.44 -14.20 4.88
N LEU A 97 7.72 -14.42 5.18
CA LEU A 97 8.27 -14.27 6.51
C LEU A 97 9.44 -13.30 6.42
N LYS A 98 9.40 -12.24 7.22
CA LYS A 98 10.46 -11.25 7.33
C LYS A 98 10.94 -11.22 8.78
N LEU A 99 12.23 -11.50 8.97
CA LEU A 99 12.90 -11.43 10.25
C LEU A 99 13.99 -10.36 10.19
N GLY A 100 14.14 -9.58 11.27
CA GLY A 100 15.16 -8.55 11.37
C GLY A 100 15.70 -8.44 12.79
N LEU A 101 17.00 -8.19 12.88
CA LEU A 101 17.70 -7.85 14.11
C LEU A 101 18.44 -6.53 13.88
N GLY A 102 18.45 -5.65 14.88
CA GLY A 102 19.09 -4.34 14.79
C GLY A 102 19.76 -3.92 16.09
N ASN A 103 20.27 -2.69 16.09
CA ASN A 103 20.86 -2.07 17.27
C ASN A 103 19.87 -2.04 18.44
N TYR A 104 20.39 -1.95 19.67
CA TYR A 104 19.57 -1.93 20.89
C TYR A 104 18.72 -3.19 21.12
N TYR A 105 19.19 -4.35 20.62
CA TYR A 105 18.45 -5.61 20.61
C TYR A 105 17.06 -5.46 19.96
N SER A 106 16.97 -4.65 18.91
CA SER A 106 15.73 -4.46 18.17
C SER A 106 15.41 -5.74 17.39
N THR A 107 14.22 -6.31 17.61
CA THR A 107 13.72 -7.49 16.92
C THR A 107 12.53 -7.12 16.03
N LEU A 108 12.50 -7.70 14.83
CA LEU A 108 11.41 -7.58 13.88
C LEU A 108 11.02 -8.99 13.42
N ALA A 109 9.74 -9.30 13.51
CA ALA A 109 9.15 -10.46 12.85
C ALA A 109 7.83 -10.06 12.20
N GLU A 110 7.71 -10.26 10.90
CA GLU A 110 6.45 -10.09 10.16
C GLU A 110 6.16 -11.38 9.40
N TYR A 111 4.94 -11.87 9.56
CA TYR A 111 4.45 -13.04 8.87
C TYR A 111 3.10 -12.71 8.24
N ASN A 112 2.98 -12.93 6.95
CA ASN A 112 1.72 -12.79 6.24
C ASN A 112 1.46 -14.09 5.49
N ILE A 113 0.23 -14.58 5.58
CA ILE A 113 -0.26 -15.68 4.77
C ILE A 113 -1.61 -15.29 4.20
N ASN A 114 -1.81 -15.51 2.91
CA ASN A 114 -3.03 -15.19 2.21
C ASN A 114 -3.39 -16.27 1.19
N THR A 115 -4.64 -16.26 0.77
CA THR A 115 -5.08 -17.02 -0.40
C THR A 115 -4.41 -16.46 -1.65
N LEU A 116 -4.19 -17.32 -2.65
CA LEU A 116 -3.87 -16.84 -3.99
C LEU A 116 -5.01 -16.01 -4.56
N ARG A 117 -4.78 -15.40 -5.73
CA ARG A 117 -5.83 -14.69 -6.46
C ARG A 117 -6.96 -15.65 -6.81
N GLU A 118 -8.04 -15.52 -6.07
CA GLU A 118 -9.32 -16.17 -6.31
C GLU A 118 -10.33 -15.13 -6.80
N LYS A 119 -11.29 -15.54 -7.63
CA LYS A 119 -12.28 -14.61 -8.21
C LYS A 119 -13.32 -14.14 -7.19
N ASP A 120 -13.67 -15.00 -6.23
CA ASP A 120 -14.87 -14.80 -5.43
C ASP A 120 -14.58 -14.45 -3.96
N HIS A 121 -13.34 -14.62 -3.50
CA HIS A 121 -12.97 -14.37 -2.12
C HIS A 121 -11.47 -14.12 -1.95
N SER A 122 -11.08 -13.54 -0.82
CA SER A 122 -9.69 -13.56 -0.37
C SER A 122 -9.64 -13.65 1.14
N LEU A 123 -8.80 -14.52 1.68
CA LEU A 123 -8.61 -14.69 3.11
C LEU A 123 -7.14 -14.49 3.44
N GLY A 124 -6.85 -13.92 4.58
CA GLY A 124 -5.48 -13.83 5.05
C GLY A 124 -5.34 -13.57 6.52
N PHE A 125 -4.12 -13.80 6.98
CA PHE A 125 -3.68 -13.60 8.34
C PHE A 125 -2.36 -12.85 8.31
N TYR A 126 -2.24 -11.86 9.17
CA TYR A 126 -1.09 -11.02 9.32
C TYR A 126 -0.68 -10.98 10.78
N PHE A 127 0.61 -11.21 11.01
CA PHE A 127 1.25 -11.03 12.29
C PHE A 127 2.43 -10.08 12.12
N SER A 128 2.54 -9.13 13.04
CA SER A 128 3.73 -8.31 13.17
C SER A 128 4.16 -8.21 14.62
N HIS A 129 5.47 -8.25 14.83
CA HIS A 129 6.14 -8.07 16.09
C HIS A 129 7.33 -7.16 15.87
N ARG A 130 7.37 -6.07 16.63
CA ARG A 130 8.51 -5.15 16.72
C ARG A 130 8.80 -4.94 18.19
N ALA A 131 10.02 -5.19 18.61
CA ALA A 131 10.41 -4.91 19.97
C ALA A 131 11.84 -4.39 20.03
N SER A 132 12.16 -3.74 21.13
CA SER A 132 13.51 -3.36 21.50
C SER A 132 13.65 -3.59 22.98
N ASN A 133 14.77 -4.17 23.40
CA ASN A 133 15.09 -4.37 24.80
C ASN A 133 16.39 -3.64 25.11
N THR A 134 16.26 -2.38 25.51
CA THR A 134 17.40 -1.49 25.75
C THR A 134 17.27 -0.75 27.06
N LYS A 135 18.41 -0.36 27.59
CA LYS A 135 18.51 0.56 28.71
C LYS A 135 19.16 1.85 28.22
N LEU A 136 18.48 2.97 28.41
CA LEU A 136 19.00 4.29 28.05
C LEU A 136 19.79 4.86 29.21
N LYS A 137 20.92 5.50 28.89
CA LYS A 137 21.76 6.21 29.86
C LYS A 137 21.22 7.65 29.98
N LEU A 138 20.89 8.07 31.19
CA LEU A 138 20.51 9.45 31.52
C LEU A 138 21.75 10.31 31.81
N ASP A 139 21.54 11.61 32.03
CA ASP A 139 22.63 12.59 32.22
C ASP A 139 23.46 12.32 33.49
N ASN A 140 22.81 11.83 34.56
CA ASN A 140 23.47 11.34 35.78
C ASN A 140 24.13 9.95 35.63
N ALA A 141 24.23 9.44 34.41
CA ALA A 141 24.77 8.14 34.03
C ALA A 141 23.93 6.91 34.41
N ASP A 142 22.74 7.08 34.97
CA ASP A 142 21.84 5.97 35.29
C ASP A 142 21.29 5.29 34.05
N LYS A 143 21.17 3.96 34.11
CA LYS A 143 20.63 3.14 33.00
C LYS A 143 19.19 2.72 33.29
N VAL A 144 18.23 3.39 32.65
CA VAL A 144 16.80 3.12 32.81
C VAL A 144 16.26 2.18 31.72
N PRO A 145 15.38 1.21 32.05
CA PRO A 145 14.71 0.38 31.05
C PRO A 145 13.85 1.24 30.12
N ALA A 146 14.11 1.16 28.82
CA ALA A 146 13.40 1.92 27.78
C ALA A 146 12.97 1.01 26.63
N GLY A 147 12.77 -0.28 26.93
CA GLY A 147 12.29 -1.24 25.96
C GLY A 147 10.87 -0.92 25.50
N TYR A 148 10.54 -1.34 24.29
CA TYR A 148 9.17 -1.28 23.79
C TYR A 148 8.83 -2.57 23.06
N SER A 149 7.53 -2.86 22.94
CA SER A 149 7.02 -3.93 22.12
C SER A 149 5.73 -3.50 21.44
N SER A 150 5.58 -3.83 20.17
CA SER A 150 4.37 -3.62 19.40
C SER A 150 4.07 -4.90 18.64
N ASN A 151 2.91 -5.48 18.95
CA ASN A 151 2.45 -6.73 18.39
C ASN A 151 1.10 -6.49 17.76
N ARG A 152 0.89 -6.99 16.55
CA ARG A 152 -0.40 -6.99 15.88
C ARG A 152 -0.69 -8.36 15.32
N LEU A 153 -1.88 -8.85 15.62
CA LEU A 153 -2.48 -10.02 14.98
C LEU A 153 -3.70 -9.52 14.22
N GLU A 154 -3.84 -9.89 12.96
CA GLU A 154 -4.94 -9.46 12.12
C GLU A 154 -5.38 -10.59 11.20
N GLY A 155 -6.68 -10.87 11.17
CA GLY A 155 -7.31 -11.74 10.20
C GLY A 155 -8.23 -10.92 9.31
N TYR A 156 -8.21 -11.16 8.01
CA TYR A 156 -9.10 -10.49 7.06
C TYR A 156 -9.74 -11.47 6.09
N ALA A 157 -10.95 -11.11 5.66
CA ALA A 157 -11.75 -11.85 4.71
C ALA A 157 -12.49 -10.88 3.78
N ASN A 158 -12.39 -11.12 2.49
CA ASN A 158 -13.17 -10.43 1.47
C ASN A 158 -14.00 -11.44 0.69
N LYS A 159 -15.22 -11.05 0.33
CA LYS A 159 -16.11 -11.77 -0.56
C LYS A 159 -16.53 -10.84 -1.69
N TYR A 160 -16.26 -11.26 -2.92
CA TYR A 160 -16.56 -10.50 -4.12
C TYR A 160 -17.85 -11.03 -4.73
N PHE A 161 -18.90 -10.21 -4.74
CA PHE A 161 -20.09 -10.42 -5.55
C PHE A 161 -19.96 -9.58 -6.84
N PRO A 162 -20.75 -9.84 -7.89
CA PRO A 162 -20.63 -9.11 -9.16
C PRO A 162 -20.68 -7.58 -9.00
N ASN A 163 -21.53 -7.08 -8.09
CA ASN A 163 -21.88 -5.67 -7.95
C ASN A 163 -21.59 -5.11 -6.54
N THR A 164 -21.14 -5.96 -5.63
CA THR A 164 -20.95 -5.63 -4.21
C THR A 164 -19.76 -6.40 -3.68
N THR A 165 -18.95 -5.77 -2.83
CA THR A 165 -17.90 -6.46 -2.08
C THR A 165 -18.16 -6.31 -0.59
N LEU A 166 -18.04 -7.44 0.11
CA LEU A 166 -17.98 -7.49 1.56
C LEU A 166 -16.51 -7.65 1.95
N SER A 167 -16.02 -6.77 2.80
CA SER A 167 -14.67 -6.81 3.37
C SER A 167 -14.80 -6.78 4.89
N GLY A 168 -14.03 -7.61 5.57
CA GLY A 168 -14.03 -7.66 7.02
C GLY A 168 -12.64 -8.00 7.53
N ASN A 169 -12.17 -7.28 8.54
CA ASN A 169 -11.01 -7.68 9.32
C ASN A 169 -11.27 -7.56 10.82
N ALA A 170 -10.54 -8.36 11.58
CA ALA A 170 -10.47 -8.27 13.03
C ALA A 170 -9.00 -8.29 13.43
N PHE A 171 -8.63 -7.41 14.36
CA PHE A 171 -7.25 -7.27 14.80
C PHE A 171 -7.15 -7.18 16.32
N PHE A 172 -6.04 -7.67 16.84
CA PHE A 172 -5.60 -7.51 18.21
C PHE A 172 -4.22 -6.85 18.22
N ASP A 173 -4.17 -5.63 18.72
CA ASP A 173 -2.93 -4.89 18.96
C ASP A 173 -2.54 -5.01 20.44
N TYR A 174 -1.27 -5.33 20.71
CA TYR A 174 -0.69 -5.33 22.05
C TYR A 174 0.64 -4.56 22.05
N GLY A 175 0.59 -3.37 22.64
CA GLY A 175 1.73 -2.48 22.82
C GLY A 175 2.22 -2.47 24.26
N VAL A 176 3.54 -2.45 24.45
CA VAL A 176 4.19 -2.25 25.75
C VAL A 176 5.21 -1.14 25.60
N ASN A 177 5.15 -0.16 26.48
CA ASN A 177 6.15 0.91 26.60
C ASN A 177 6.58 1.02 28.07
N HIS A 178 7.62 1.79 28.33
CA HIS A 178 8.04 2.13 29.69
C HIS A 178 8.12 3.64 29.80
N TYR A 179 7.58 4.23 30.87
CA TYR A 179 7.76 5.64 31.20
C TYR A 179 9.19 5.84 31.69
N TYR A 180 10.13 5.90 30.73
CA TYR A 180 11.56 6.02 30.99
C TYR A 180 11.97 7.49 31.08
N GLY A 181 13.05 7.76 31.80
CA GLY A 181 13.52 9.12 32.06
C GLY A 181 12.88 9.72 33.31
N TYR A 182 13.59 10.66 33.92
CA TYR A 182 13.15 11.48 35.05
C TYR A 182 14.07 12.71 35.10
N ASN A 183 13.68 13.74 35.85
CA ASN A 183 14.52 14.93 35.99
C ASN A 183 15.76 14.64 36.87
N THR A 184 16.91 14.48 36.24
CA THR A 184 18.18 14.15 36.94
C THR A 184 18.71 15.28 37.84
N GLU A 185 18.23 16.52 37.68
CA GLU A 185 18.59 17.64 38.57
C GLU A 185 17.82 17.57 39.89
N LEU A 186 16.57 17.11 39.85
CA LEU A 186 15.72 16.92 41.03
C LEU A 186 16.09 15.65 41.81
N PHE A 187 16.64 14.64 41.10
CA PHE A 187 17.08 13.36 41.66
C PHE A 187 18.56 13.11 41.33
N PRO A 188 19.50 13.85 41.96
CA PRO A 188 20.93 13.76 41.66
C PRO A 188 21.60 12.52 42.26
N ASP A 189 21.09 12.03 43.40
CA ASP A 189 21.47 10.74 43.96
C ASP A 189 20.66 9.64 43.26
N SER A 190 21.31 8.53 42.90
CA SER A 190 20.75 7.37 42.18
C SER A 190 19.60 6.67 42.95
N PHE A 191 18.46 7.34 43.11
CA PHE A 191 17.32 6.89 43.90
C PHE A 191 15.98 7.25 43.21
N PRO A 192 14.98 6.34 43.22
CA PRO A 192 15.03 4.94 43.61
C PRO A 192 15.55 4.05 42.46
N LEU A 193 15.91 2.80 42.77
CA LEU A 193 16.03 1.72 41.77
C LEU A 193 14.70 1.58 41.04
N ILE A 194 14.50 2.32 39.95
CA ILE A 194 13.29 2.25 39.13
C ILE A 194 13.15 0.82 38.64
N LYS A 195 12.20 0.08 39.20
CA LYS A 195 11.93 -1.28 38.75
C LYS A 195 11.20 -1.15 37.42
N GLU A 196 11.65 -1.92 36.44
CA GLU A 196 11.00 -1.99 35.11
C GLU A 196 9.48 -2.20 35.23
N LYS A 197 9.05 -3.00 36.20
CA LYS A 197 7.63 -3.25 36.49
C LYS A 197 6.86 -2.00 36.93
N GLU A 198 7.48 -1.02 37.55
CA GLU A 198 6.79 0.20 38.01
C GLU A 198 6.49 1.11 36.82
N ILE A 199 7.47 1.33 35.94
CA ILE A 199 7.35 2.21 34.76
C ILE A 199 6.72 1.55 33.53
N ARG A 200 6.46 0.24 33.55
CA ARG A 200 5.86 -0.49 32.41
C ARG A 200 4.40 -0.10 32.17
N GLN A 201 4.05 0.32 30.97
CA GLN A 201 2.67 0.50 30.53
C GLN A 201 2.36 -0.46 29.38
N TYR A 202 1.15 -0.99 29.33
CA TYR A 202 0.67 -1.72 28.16
C TYR A 202 -0.70 -1.24 27.73
N PHE A 203 -0.93 -1.31 26.42
CA PHE A 203 -2.21 -1.04 25.80
C PHE A 203 -2.57 -2.23 24.93
N SER A 204 -3.77 -2.75 25.13
CA SER A 204 -4.34 -3.80 24.30
C SER A 204 -5.55 -3.24 23.58
N THR A 205 -5.69 -3.52 22.30
CA THR A 205 -6.86 -3.09 21.52
C THR A 205 -7.35 -4.25 20.69
N LEU A 206 -8.60 -4.63 20.89
CA LEU A 206 -9.34 -5.50 19.99
C LEU A 206 -10.20 -4.62 19.09
N GLY A 207 -10.14 -4.81 17.78
CA GLY A 207 -10.97 -4.04 16.85
C GLY A 207 -11.32 -4.80 15.59
N GLY A 208 -12.21 -4.22 14.79
CA GLY A 208 -12.50 -4.70 13.45
C GLY A 208 -12.95 -3.58 12.53
N ASP A 209 -12.93 -3.82 11.23
CA ASP A 209 -13.53 -2.97 10.19
C ASP A 209 -14.32 -3.91 9.26
N PHE A 210 -15.63 -3.69 9.20
CA PHE A 210 -16.57 -4.47 8.41
C PHE A 210 -17.25 -3.56 7.41
N ARG A 211 -16.89 -3.72 6.14
CA ARG A 211 -17.32 -2.85 5.05
C ARG A 211 -18.09 -3.60 3.99
N VAL A 212 -19.25 -3.06 3.63
CA VAL A 212 -20.01 -3.46 2.43
C VAL A 212 -20.00 -2.28 1.47
N TYR A 213 -19.62 -2.49 0.21
CA TYR A 213 -19.60 -1.41 -0.77
C TYR A 213 -19.92 -1.89 -2.17
N SER A 214 -20.54 -1.03 -2.98
CA SER A 214 -20.84 -1.31 -4.37
C SER A 214 -19.58 -1.29 -5.23
N THR A 215 -19.42 -2.29 -6.10
CA THR A 215 -18.35 -2.40 -7.09
C THR A 215 -18.86 -2.31 -8.52
N ASN A 216 -20.05 -1.72 -8.70
CA ASN A 216 -20.66 -1.50 -10.00
C ASN A 216 -19.72 -0.74 -10.94
N VAL A 217 -19.50 -1.31 -12.12
CA VAL A 217 -18.77 -0.65 -13.21
C VAL A 217 -19.64 0.42 -13.87
N ASP A 218 -20.96 0.21 -13.89
CA ASP A 218 -21.93 1.15 -14.43
C ASP A 218 -22.15 2.33 -13.46
N SER A 219 -21.69 3.51 -13.88
CA SER A 219 -21.77 4.74 -13.09
C SER A 219 -23.19 5.31 -12.98
N THR A 220 -24.17 4.79 -13.73
CA THR A 220 -25.57 5.23 -13.65
C THR A 220 -26.32 4.65 -12.45
N GLN A 221 -25.82 3.54 -11.89
CA GLN A 221 -26.38 2.93 -10.69
C GLN A 221 -25.89 3.66 -9.42
N PRO A 222 -26.73 3.79 -8.37
CA PRO A 222 -26.29 4.34 -7.10
C PRO A 222 -25.13 3.52 -6.54
N ALA A 223 -24.02 4.20 -6.21
CA ALA A 223 -22.93 3.62 -5.47
C ALA A 223 -23.14 3.87 -3.98
N TYR A 224 -22.84 2.86 -3.17
CA TYR A 224 -23.04 2.90 -1.74
C TYR A 224 -21.87 2.27 -1.00
N TYR A 225 -21.66 2.70 0.23
CA TYR A 225 -20.85 1.98 1.19
C TYR A 225 -21.44 2.08 2.59
N LEU A 226 -21.23 1.05 3.39
CA LEU A 226 -21.48 1.01 4.82
C LEU A 226 -20.25 0.40 5.47
N ASN A 227 -19.73 1.02 6.52
CA ASN A 227 -18.60 0.58 7.29
C ASN A 227 -18.94 0.59 8.77
N PHE A 228 -18.62 -0.50 9.47
CA PHE A 228 -18.79 -0.65 10.91
C PHE A 228 -17.46 -1.03 11.54
N LYS A 229 -16.95 -0.16 12.42
CA LYS A 229 -15.68 -0.33 13.12
C LYS A 229 -15.90 -0.38 14.64
N PRO A 230 -16.10 -1.58 15.22
CA PRO A 230 -16.06 -1.75 16.66
C PRO A 230 -14.62 -1.76 17.16
N GLY A 231 -14.40 -1.25 18.38
CA GLY A 231 -13.12 -1.28 19.06
C GLY A 231 -13.29 -1.38 20.58
N TYR A 232 -12.34 -2.03 21.22
CA TYR A 232 -12.24 -2.13 22.67
C TYR A 232 -10.78 -2.03 23.09
N LEU A 233 -10.44 -1.00 23.85
CA LEU A 233 -9.11 -0.76 24.39
C LEU A 233 -9.11 -1.00 25.90
N TRP A 234 -8.04 -1.59 26.40
CA TRP A 234 -7.77 -1.67 27.84
C TRP A 234 -6.28 -1.55 28.13
N ASP A 235 -5.96 -1.03 29.31
CA ASP A 235 -4.58 -0.81 29.74
C ASP A 235 -4.27 -1.42 31.11
N ARG A 236 -3.02 -1.22 31.57
CA ARG A 236 -2.56 -1.69 32.89
C ARG A 236 -3.31 -1.07 34.06
N PHE A 237 -3.74 0.19 33.93
CA PHE A 237 -4.32 1.01 35.00
C PHE A 237 -5.85 0.83 35.10
N LYS A 238 -6.40 -0.19 34.44
CA LYS A 238 -7.83 -0.51 34.37
C LYS A 238 -8.65 0.55 33.63
N ASN A 239 -8.01 1.39 32.82
CA ASN A 239 -8.73 2.24 31.89
C ASN A 239 -9.22 1.37 30.73
N THR A 240 -10.47 1.56 30.34
CA THR A 240 -11.09 0.82 29.22
C THR A 240 -11.84 1.78 28.32
N GLU A 241 -11.83 1.57 27.01
CA GLU A 241 -12.61 2.36 26.06
C GLU A 241 -13.31 1.44 25.06
N SER A 242 -14.62 1.58 24.93
CA SER A 242 -15.42 0.94 23.87
C SER A 242 -15.73 1.97 22.79
N THR A 243 -15.40 1.66 21.54
CA THR A 243 -15.66 2.54 20.39
C THR A 243 -16.53 1.87 19.35
N ILE A 244 -17.45 2.62 18.77
CA ILE A 244 -18.25 2.22 17.61
C ILE A 244 -18.20 3.36 16.59
N ILE A 245 -17.64 3.09 15.42
CA ILE A 245 -17.70 4.02 14.29
C ILE A 245 -18.55 3.39 13.19
N LEU A 246 -19.58 4.11 12.75
CA LEU A 246 -20.42 3.78 11.62
C LEU A 246 -20.20 4.84 10.55
N GLU A 247 -19.82 4.42 9.34
CA GLU A 247 -19.67 5.31 8.19
C GLU A 247 -20.59 4.79 7.08
N GLY A 248 -21.37 5.67 6.48
CA GLY A 248 -22.24 5.33 5.36
C GLY A 248 -22.09 6.37 4.26
N GLY A 249 -22.28 5.95 3.01
CA GLY A 249 -22.31 6.90 1.92
C GLY A 249 -23.18 6.40 0.78
N LEU A 250 -23.87 7.33 0.15
CA LEU A 250 -24.67 7.11 -1.04
C LEU A 250 -24.29 8.16 -2.07
N LYS A 251 -24.05 7.75 -3.31
CA LYS A 251 -23.80 8.67 -4.41
C LYS A 251 -24.39 8.17 -5.72
N LYS A 252 -24.78 9.10 -6.59
CA LYS A 252 -25.39 8.79 -7.89
C LYS A 252 -24.96 9.81 -8.93
N LEU A 253 -24.63 9.32 -10.12
CA LEU A 253 -24.35 10.15 -11.28
C LEU A 253 -25.65 10.42 -12.07
N ILE A 254 -25.97 11.69 -12.30
CA ILE A 254 -27.13 12.16 -13.08
C ILE A 254 -26.62 13.23 -14.06
N ASN A 255 -26.74 13.00 -15.37
CA ASN A 255 -26.32 13.96 -16.41
C ASN A 255 -24.87 14.49 -16.21
N GLN A 256 -23.91 13.58 -16.01
CA GLN A 256 -22.49 13.89 -15.74
C GLN A 256 -22.24 14.69 -14.44
N LYS A 257 -23.24 14.78 -13.56
CA LYS A 257 -23.13 15.41 -12.24
C LYS A 257 -23.33 14.36 -11.17
N GLU A 258 -22.43 14.28 -10.22
CA GLU A 258 -22.52 13.35 -9.10
C GLU A 258 -23.13 14.07 -7.90
N PHE A 259 -24.15 13.46 -7.31
CA PHE A 259 -24.74 13.89 -6.06
C PHE A 259 -24.46 12.81 -5.03
N GLY A 260 -23.99 13.19 -3.85
CA GLY A 260 -23.71 12.24 -2.79
C GLY A 260 -23.95 12.81 -1.40
N ILE A 261 -24.07 11.90 -0.46
CA ILE A 261 -24.13 12.18 0.97
C ILE A 261 -23.28 11.16 1.69
N ASP A 262 -22.36 11.63 2.52
CA ASP A 262 -21.61 10.80 3.46
C ASP A 262 -22.17 11.04 4.86
N MET A 263 -22.31 9.98 5.65
CA MET A 263 -22.78 10.01 7.03
C MET A 263 -21.75 9.32 7.92
N VAL A 264 -21.56 9.85 9.12
CA VAL A 264 -20.69 9.24 10.13
C VAL A 264 -21.35 9.32 11.49
N MET A 265 -21.20 8.27 12.28
CA MET A 265 -21.47 8.26 13.71
C MET A 265 -20.23 7.68 14.39
N ASP A 266 -19.66 8.43 15.31
CA ASP A 266 -18.49 8.07 16.08
C ASP A 266 -18.87 8.12 17.55
N TYR A 267 -18.88 6.97 18.21
CA TYR A 267 -19.27 6.83 19.61
C TYR A 267 -18.12 6.18 20.38
N ALA A 268 -17.78 6.78 21.52
CA ALA A 268 -16.82 6.23 22.45
C ALA A 268 -17.34 6.34 23.88
N HIS A 269 -17.13 5.28 24.66
CA HIS A 269 -17.37 5.27 26.10
C HIS A 269 -16.08 4.82 26.79
N SER A 270 -15.46 5.75 27.51
CA SER A 270 -14.19 5.57 28.19
C SER A 270 -14.43 5.51 29.70
N ARG A 271 -14.04 4.41 30.34
CA ARG A 271 -13.99 4.28 31.79
C ARG A 271 -12.54 4.43 32.22
N LEU A 272 -12.25 5.53 32.88
CA LEU A 272 -10.93 5.89 33.37
C LEU A 272 -10.88 5.68 34.88
N SER A 273 -9.67 5.67 35.44
CA SER A 273 -9.44 5.47 36.87
C SER A 273 -10.11 6.54 37.75
N SER A 274 -10.29 7.75 37.22
CA SER A 274 -10.88 8.91 37.91
C SER A 274 -12.32 9.20 37.51
N ASP A 275 -12.71 8.91 36.27
CA ASP A 275 -14.01 9.31 35.71
C ASP A 275 -14.45 8.42 34.54
N SER A 276 -15.72 8.51 34.13
CA SER A 276 -16.22 7.89 32.90
C SER A 276 -16.73 8.95 31.93
N LEU A 277 -16.20 8.96 30.71
CA LEU A 277 -16.59 9.90 29.67
C LEU A 277 -17.34 9.16 28.56
N THR A 278 -18.42 9.78 28.09
CA THR A 278 -19.11 9.35 26.87
C THR A 278 -19.05 10.47 25.86
N ASN A 279 -18.56 10.16 24.67
CA ASN A 279 -18.44 11.11 23.58
C ASN A 279 -19.09 10.52 22.34
N SER A 280 -19.96 11.29 21.69
CA SER A 280 -20.60 10.89 20.45
C SER A 280 -20.66 12.06 19.49
N ILE A 281 -20.19 11.85 18.26
CA ILE A 281 -20.33 12.79 17.17
C ILE A 281 -21.06 12.11 16.02
N VAL A 282 -22.14 12.72 15.57
CA VAL A 282 -22.84 12.35 14.35
C VAL A 282 -22.62 13.41 13.29
N GLY A 283 -22.49 13.00 12.03
CA GLY A 283 -22.23 13.92 10.94
C GLY A 283 -22.88 13.53 9.63
N GLY A 284 -23.22 14.55 8.85
CA GLY A 284 -23.79 14.44 7.51
C GLY A 284 -23.07 15.39 6.57
N SER A 285 -22.68 14.89 5.40
CA SER A 285 -21.84 15.59 4.45
C SER A 285 -22.41 15.50 3.03
N PRO A 286 -23.49 16.23 2.71
CA PRO A 286 -24.01 16.30 1.35
C PRO A 286 -23.04 17.04 0.43
N TYR A 287 -22.89 16.55 -0.80
CA TYR A 287 -22.04 17.15 -1.81
C TYR A 287 -22.57 16.95 -3.22
N PHE A 288 -22.07 17.81 -4.10
CA PHE A 288 -22.30 17.81 -5.52
C PHE A 288 -20.95 17.95 -6.21
N SER A 289 -20.67 17.12 -7.20
CA SER A 289 -19.41 17.16 -7.95
C SER A 289 -19.64 16.98 -9.44
N LYS A 290 -18.70 17.48 -10.24
CA LYS A 290 -18.66 17.27 -11.69
C LYS A 290 -17.22 17.14 -12.13
N LYS A 291 -16.98 16.18 -13.04
CA LYS A 291 -15.66 15.89 -13.58
C LYS A 291 -15.73 15.76 -15.10
N ASN A 292 -15.01 16.65 -15.78
CA ASN A 292 -14.88 16.67 -17.23
C ASN A 292 -13.38 16.69 -17.62
N GLU A 293 -13.08 16.78 -18.92
CA GLU A 293 -11.69 16.86 -19.38
C GLU A 293 -10.99 18.17 -18.99
N GLU A 294 -11.74 19.26 -18.86
CA GLU A 294 -11.18 20.61 -18.59
C GLU A 294 -11.07 20.92 -17.10
N PHE A 295 -12.00 20.43 -16.28
CA PHE A 295 -12.02 20.72 -14.86
C PHE A 295 -12.72 19.62 -14.05
N GLU A 296 -12.42 19.60 -12.77
CA GLU A 296 -13.09 18.80 -11.74
C GLU A 296 -13.42 19.72 -10.57
N PHE A 297 -14.67 19.71 -10.12
CA PHE A 297 -15.06 20.43 -8.91
C PHE A 297 -15.94 19.59 -8.00
N LEU A 298 -15.94 19.93 -6.72
CA LEU A 298 -16.85 19.44 -5.70
C LEU A 298 -17.28 20.61 -4.83
N VAL A 299 -18.56 20.70 -4.49
CA VAL A 299 -19.14 21.68 -3.57
C VAL A 299 -20.13 20.97 -2.66
N GLY A 300 -20.07 21.25 -1.37
CA GLY A 300 -20.92 20.66 -0.35
C GLY A 300 -20.68 21.31 1.01
N GLY A 301 -21.23 20.68 2.04
CA GLY A 301 -21.00 21.07 3.42
C GLY A 301 -20.79 19.84 4.29
N ARG A 302 -20.16 20.03 5.44
CA ARG A 302 -20.10 19.03 6.49
C ARG A 302 -20.77 19.59 7.73
N LEU A 303 -21.71 18.83 8.25
CA LEU A 303 -22.45 19.13 9.45
C LEU A 303 -22.10 18.07 10.47
N PHE A 304 -21.68 18.47 11.67
CA PHE A 304 -21.47 17.56 12.78
C PHE A 304 -22.24 18.05 14.00
N TYR A 305 -22.71 17.13 14.81
CA TYR A 305 -23.40 17.39 16.05
C TYR A 305 -22.94 16.41 17.12
N GLY A 306 -22.70 16.92 18.32
CA GLY A 306 -22.38 16.12 19.50
C GLY A 306 -21.10 16.57 20.18
N GLY A 307 -20.52 15.66 20.96
CA GLY A 307 -19.55 16.00 21.99
C GLY A 307 -20.18 16.11 23.38
N GLU A 308 -19.32 16.28 24.39
CA GLU A 308 -19.74 16.46 25.78
C GLU A 308 -20.62 17.70 25.95
N ASP A 309 -20.30 18.79 25.23
CA ASP A 309 -21.03 20.06 25.26
C ASP A 309 -22.18 20.16 24.23
N GLU A 310 -22.52 19.08 23.52
CA GLU A 310 -23.57 19.07 22.47
C GLU A 310 -23.40 20.17 21.39
N LYS A 311 -22.16 20.41 20.95
CA LYS A 311 -21.83 21.46 19.97
C LYS A 311 -22.27 21.08 18.55
N PHE A 312 -22.66 22.09 17.76
CA PHE A 312 -22.95 21.97 16.33
C PHE A 312 -21.83 22.59 15.51
N TYR A 313 -21.26 21.82 14.58
CA TYR A 313 -20.14 22.25 13.74
C TYR A 313 -20.55 22.28 12.27
N VAL A 314 -20.16 23.34 11.57
CA VAL A 314 -20.46 23.53 10.14
C VAL A 314 -19.19 23.89 9.39
N PHE A 315 -18.84 23.10 8.39
CA PHE A 315 -17.69 23.35 7.53
C PHE A 315 -18.09 23.41 6.06
N PRO A 316 -17.51 24.34 5.27
CA PRO A 316 -17.61 24.27 3.82
C PRO A 316 -16.79 23.08 3.31
N ARG A 317 -17.27 22.42 2.25
CA ARG A 317 -16.52 21.38 1.53
C ARG A 317 -16.46 21.76 0.06
N ALA A 318 -15.35 22.33 -0.39
CA ALA A 318 -15.18 22.71 -1.79
C ALA A 318 -13.80 22.33 -2.34
N TYR A 319 -13.76 21.90 -3.59
CA TYR A 319 -12.56 21.54 -4.32
C TYR A 319 -12.70 21.97 -5.77
N LEU A 320 -11.62 22.50 -6.35
CA LEU A 320 -11.52 22.85 -7.76
C LEU A 320 -10.17 22.41 -8.30
N GLN A 321 -10.19 21.78 -9.47
CA GLN A 321 -9.02 21.47 -10.27
C GLN A 321 -9.28 21.87 -11.72
N ILE A 322 -8.30 22.53 -12.33
CA ILE A 322 -8.35 22.92 -13.74
C ILE A 322 -7.24 22.19 -14.48
N ASN A 323 -7.56 21.54 -15.59
CA ASN A 323 -6.61 20.84 -16.45
C ASN A 323 -6.09 21.80 -17.52
N VAL A 324 -5.17 22.70 -17.14
CA VAL A 324 -4.57 23.69 -18.06
C VAL A 324 -3.86 23.00 -19.22
N VAL A 325 -3.09 21.96 -18.90
CA VAL A 325 -2.53 21.03 -19.89
C VAL A 325 -2.85 19.62 -19.42
N LYS A 326 -3.61 18.87 -20.22
CA LYS A 326 -4.12 17.53 -19.87
C LYS A 326 -3.00 16.66 -19.29
N ASN A 327 -3.16 16.26 -18.03
CA ASN A 327 -2.24 15.45 -17.23
C ASN A 327 -0.84 16.06 -16.94
N ILE A 328 -0.49 17.22 -17.50
CA ILE A 328 0.85 17.83 -17.36
C ILE A 328 0.85 19.00 -16.36
N LEU A 329 -0.21 19.81 -16.36
CA LEU A 329 -0.33 20.98 -15.50
C LEU A 329 -1.77 21.11 -15.00
N MET A 330 -1.96 20.76 -13.73
CA MET A 330 -3.26 20.75 -13.07
C MET A 330 -3.18 21.54 -11.75
N PRO A 331 -3.37 22.87 -11.77
CA PRO A 331 -3.62 23.63 -10.56
C PRO A 331 -4.88 23.12 -9.86
N TYR A 332 -4.84 23.11 -8.54
CA TYR A 332 -5.96 22.73 -7.69
C TYR A 332 -6.00 23.58 -6.42
N MET A 333 -7.20 23.72 -5.86
CA MET A 333 -7.43 24.35 -4.56
C MET A 333 -8.63 23.70 -3.88
N GLY A 334 -8.70 23.81 -2.56
CA GLY A 334 -9.83 23.34 -1.79
C GLY A 334 -9.89 23.91 -0.39
N ILE A 335 -11.07 23.79 0.19
CA ILE A 335 -11.37 24.09 1.59
C ILE A 335 -12.23 22.94 2.11
N ASP A 336 -11.89 22.41 3.27
CA ASP A 336 -12.61 21.33 3.90
C ASP A 336 -12.45 21.44 5.43
N GLY A 337 -13.24 20.68 6.17
CA GLY A 337 -13.13 20.63 7.61
C GLY A 337 -13.52 19.29 8.21
N SER A 338 -13.22 19.12 9.49
CA SER A 338 -13.51 17.88 10.21
C SER A 338 -13.54 18.11 11.71
N VAL A 339 -14.32 17.29 12.41
CA VAL A 339 -14.24 17.18 13.87
C VAL A 339 -13.61 15.84 14.22
N THR A 340 -12.62 15.87 15.09
CA THR A 340 -11.99 14.69 15.68
C THR A 340 -12.50 14.54 17.11
N PRO A 341 -13.36 13.55 17.39
CA PRO A 341 -13.80 13.32 18.76
C PRO A 341 -12.61 13.00 19.68
N GLY A 342 -12.58 13.64 20.84
CA GLY A 342 -11.62 13.38 21.89
C GLY A 342 -11.93 12.08 22.61
N THR A 343 -11.02 11.12 22.53
CA THR A 343 -11.13 9.83 23.25
C THR A 343 -9.77 9.44 23.82
N TYR A 344 -9.78 8.69 24.92
CA TYR A 344 -8.56 8.18 25.54
C TYR A 344 -7.78 7.30 24.58
N GLY A 345 -8.45 6.44 23.81
CA GLY A 345 -7.80 5.57 22.85
C GLY A 345 -7.11 6.31 21.72
N ARG A 346 -7.63 7.47 21.28
CA ARG A 346 -6.95 8.34 20.30
C ARG A 346 -5.76 9.05 20.89
N LEU A 347 -5.89 9.53 22.12
CA LEU A 347 -4.82 10.21 22.83
C LEU A 347 -3.61 9.27 23.04
N VAL A 348 -3.85 8.04 23.50
CA VAL A 348 -2.84 6.98 23.64
C VAL A 348 -2.17 6.65 22.30
N LYS A 349 -2.92 6.64 21.19
CA LYS A 349 -2.35 6.41 19.85
C LYS A 349 -1.48 7.58 19.37
N LYS A 350 -1.83 8.83 19.71
CA LYS A 350 -1.01 10.01 19.41
C LYS A 350 0.27 9.99 20.26
N ASN A 351 0.15 9.75 21.57
CA ASN A 351 1.26 9.66 22.49
C ASN A 351 0.99 8.61 23.58
N PRO A 352 1.71 7.47 23.59
CA PRO A 352 1.51 6.44 24.61
C PRO A 352 2.20 6.75 25.94
N PHE A 353 2.91 7.88 26.05
CA PHE A 353 3.63 8.34 27.26
C PHE A 353 2.79 9.29 28.14
N ILE A 354 1.49 9.43 27.85
CA ILE A 354 0.59 10.26 28.65
C ILE A 354 0.34 9.68 30.05
N ALA A 355 -0.02 10.54 30.99
CA ALA A 355 -0.54 10.12 32.28
C ALA A 355 -1.81 9.26 32.08
N PRO A 356 -1.90 8.06 32.69
CA PRO A 356 -3.07 7.21 32.58
C PRO A 356 -4.34 7.94 33.01
N GLY A 357 -5.41 7.81 32.23
CA GLY A 357 -6.68 8.51 32.52
C GLY A 357 -6.73 9.97 32.05
N SER A 358 -5.75 10.45 31.28
CA SER A 358 -5.82 11.78 30.66
C SER A 358 -7.02 11.91 29.72
N LEU A 359 -7.66 13.08 29.75
CA LEU A 359 -8.80 13.42 28.90
C LEU A 359 -8.35 14.12 27.62
N MET A 360 -9.13 13.97 26.56
CA MET A 360 -8.94 14.65 25.29
C MET A 360 -10.23 15.37 24.90
N MET A 361 -10.15 16.64 24.56
CA MET A 361 -11.28 17.44 24.06
C MET A 361 -11.55 17.13 22.59
N ASN A 362 -12.76 17.45 22.14
CA ASN A 362 -13.08 17.41 20.71
C ASN A 362 -12.31 18.50 19.99
N SER A 363 -11.53 18.12 18.99
CA SER A 363 -10.80 19.08 18.16
C SER A 363 -11.51 19.26 16.83
N ASP A 364 -11.71 20.50 16.41
CA ASP A 364 -12.19 20.81 15.07
C ASP A 364 -11.09 21.46 14.23
N ASN A 365 -11.11 21.15 12.93
CA ASN A 365 -10.08 21.57 11.99
C ASN A 365 -10.73 22.10 10.72
N LEU A 366 -10.41 23.34 10.35
CA LEU A 366 -10.69 23.93 9.06
C LEU A 366 -9.38 24.07 8.29
N PHE A 367 -9.28 23.46 7.12
CA PHE A 367 -8.06 23.53 6.31
C PHE A 367 -8.34 23.98 4.88
N VAL A 368 -7.50 24.92 4.44
CA VAL A 368 -7.48 25.46 3.07
C VAL A 368 -6.17 25.03 2.42
N TYR A 369 -6.24 24.54 1.19
CA TYR A 369 -5.08 24.05 0.48
C TYR A 369 -5.10 24.41 -0.99
N GLY A 370 -3.91 24.54 -1.57
CA GLY A 370 -3.73 24.86 -2.97
C GLY A 370 -2.42 24.27 -3.50
N GLY A 371 -2.35 24.07 -4.80
CA GLY A 371 -1.14 23.53 -5.41
C GLY A 371 -1.25 23.27 -6.89
N ILE A 372 -0.19 22.69 -7.43
CA ILE A 372 -0.06 22.30 -8.82
C ILE A 372 0.45 20.88 -8.85
N LYS A 373 -0.24 20.01 -9.61
CA LYS A 373 0.18 18.64 -9.85
C LYS A 373 0.23 18.34 -11.34
N GLY A 374 1.03 17.36 -11.73
CA GLY A 374 1.16 16.98 -13.13
C GLY A 374 2.20 15.91 -13.39
N ILE A 375 2.32 15.55 -14.66
CA ILE A 375 3.29 14.59 -15.19
C ILE A 375 4.26 15.35 -16.09
N LEU A 376 5.54 15.34 -15.74
CA LEU A 376 6.62 15.96 -16.53
C LEU A 376 7.09 15.04 -17.67
N SER A 377 7.13 13.73 -17.41
CA SER A 377 7.51 12.71 -18.40
C SER A 377 6.84 11.37 -18.06
N SER A 378 6.99 10.37 -18.94
CA SER A 378 6.50 9.00 -18.69
C SER A 378 7.04 8.36 -17.39
N LYS A 379 8.12 8.92 -16.82
CA LYS A 379 8.77 8.42 -15.60
C LYS A 379 8.70 9.38 -14.41
N ALA A 380 8.22 10.61 -14.60
CA ALA A 380 8.28 11.66 -13.58
C ALA A 380 6.97 12.45 -13.49
N GLY A 381 6.41 12.47 -12.28
CA GLY A 381 5.31 13.34 -11.88
C GLY A 381 5.71 14.27 -10.75
N TYR A 382 4.92 15.30 -10.51
CA TYR A 382 5.14 16.27 -9.44
C TYR A 382 3.81 16.66 -8.80
N ASN A 383 3.89 17.03 -7.52
CA ASN A 383 2.80 17.66 -6.79
C ASN A 383 3.42 18.62 -5.78
N ILE A 384 3.23 19.91 -6.03
CA ILE A 384 3.69 21.01 -5.18
C ILE A 384 2.44 21.65 -4.60
N GLY A 385 2.36 21.81 -3.29
CA GLY A 385 1.22 22.45 -2.67
C GLY A 385 1.53 23.06 -1.32
N PHE A 386 0.61 23.89 -0.87
CA PHE A 386 0.58 24.53 0.44
C PHE A 386 -0.77 24.21 1.10
N SER A 387 -0.78 24.11 2.43
CA SER A 387 -2.01 24.13 3.20
C SER A 387 -1.87 25.01 4.44
N PHE A 388 -3.00 25.57 4.86
CA PHE A 388 -3.17 26.26 6.11
C PHE A 388 -4.30 25.58 6.86
N ASP A 389 -4.00 25.09 8.07
CA ASP A 389 -4.93 24.35 8.91
C ASP A 389 -5.15 25.18 10.19
N ALA A 390 -6.39 25.57 10.47
CA ALA A 390 -6.81 26.16 11.74
C ALA A 390 -7.46 25.06 12.57
N VAL A 391 -6.79 24.66 13.65
CA VAL A 391 -7.20 23.55 14.52
C VAL A 391 -7.51 24.12 15.89
N ASN A 392 -8.74 23.96 16.35
CA ASN A 392 -9.13 24.33 17.71
C ASN A 392 -9.00 23.12 18.64
N ASP A 393 -8.71 23.38 19.91
CA ASP A 393 -8.61 22.36 20.96
C ASP A 393 -7.66 21.18 20.59
N GLU A 394 -6.50 21.45 19.96
CA GLU A 394 -5.53 20.38 19.65
C GLU A 394 -4.82 19.96 20.94
N PRO A 395 -4.73 18.64 21.26
CA PRO A 395 -4.01 18.18 22.42
C PRO A 395 -2.50 18.39 22.27
N LEU A 396 -1.92 19.13 23.20
CA LEU A 396 -0.50 19.33 23.39
C LEU A 396 -0.02 18.54 24.61
N PHE A 397 1.21 18.02 24.52
CA PHE A 397 1.81 17.19 25.55
C PHE A 397 2.86 18.00 26.31
N VAL A 398 2.64 18.16 27.61
CA VAL A 398 3.56 18.85 28.52
C VAL A 398 4.03 17.88 29.59
N ASN A 399 5.25 18.06 30.11
CA ASN A 399 5.74 17.19 31.19
C ASN A 399 4.78 17.29 32.39
N ASP A 400 4.33 16.14 32.87
CA ASP A 400 3.61 16.07 34.14
C ASP A 400 4.61 16.32 35.27
N THR A 401 4.24 17.19 36.22
CA THR A 401 5.04 17.56 37.40
C THR A 401 4.41 17.08 38.70
N VAL A 402 3.31 16.31 38.60
CA VAL A 402 2.57 15.78 39.75
C VAL A 402 3.09 14.40 40.15
N GLY A 403 3.54 13.61 39.18
CA GLY A 403 4.08 12.26 39.42
C GLY A 403 5.47 12.31 40.05
N GLU A 404 5.78 11.36 40.95
CA GLU A 404 7.06 11.31 41.68
C GLU A 404 8.31 11.33 40.78
N LEU A 405 8.21 10.85 39.53
CA LEU A 405 9.32 10.74 38.59
C LEU A 405 9.29 11.77 37.46
N ASP A 406 8.26 12.61 37.35
CA ASP A 406 8.06 13.55 36.24
C ASP A 406 8.25 12.93 34.83
N ASN A 407 7.84 11.67 34.67
CA ASN A 407 8.19 10.82 33.53
C ASN A 407 7.03 10.52 32.58
N MET A 408 5.93 11.25 32.74
CA MET A 408 4.72 11.15 31.94
C MET A 408 4.36 12.51 31.35
N PHE A 409 3.47 12.52 30.35
CA PHE A 409 2.94 13.75 29.79
C PHE A 409 1.52 14.02 30.30
N GLY A 410 1.31 15.24 30.82
CA GLY A 410 -0.01 15.84 30.93
C GLY A 410 -0.49 16.32 29.56
N VAL A 411 -1.81 16.52 29.45
CA VAL A 411 -2.45 16.95 28.21
C VAL A 411 -3.14 18.29 28.44
N ILE A 412 -2.75 19.28 27.66
CA ILE A 412 -3.40 20.59 27.58
C ILE A 412 -3.95 20.77 26.16
N HIS A 413 -4.88 21.71 25.98
CA HIS A 413 -5.49 21.99 24.68
C HIS A 413 -5.26 23.45 24.32
N ASP A 414 -4.91 23.71 23.07
CA ASP A 414 -4.70 25.06 22.55
C ASP A 414 -5.05 25.13 21.06
N ASP A 415 -5.28 26.34 20.58
CA ASP A 415 -5.63 26.62 19.19
C ASP A 415 -4.36 26.78 18.36
N LEU A 416 -4.28 26.03 17.26
CA LEU A 416 -3.12 25.99 16.38
C LEU A 416 -3.43 26.50 14.98
N ALA A 417 -2.57 27.37 14.48
CA ALA A 417 -2.49 27.72 13.06
C ALA A 417 -1.27 27.02 12.42
N ILE A 418 -1.52 25.98 11.64
CA ILE A 418 -0.46 25.14 11.06
C ILE A 418 -0.32 25.45 9.57
N THR A 419 0.86 25.92 9.17
CA THR A 419 1.21 26.08 7.74
C THR A 419 2.05 24.90 7.28
N LYS A 420 1.61 24.21 6.22
CA LYS A 420 2.31 23.05 5.65
C LYS A 420 2.73 23.32 4.22
N PHE A 421 4.00 23.06 3.91
CA PHE A 421 4.49 23.01 2.55
C PHE A 421 4.70 21.55 2.13
N ARG A 422 4.19 21.17 0.96
CA ARG A 422 4.28 19.81 0.45
C ARG A 422 4.91 19.78 -0.93
N LEU A 423 6.05 19.11 -1.03
CA LEU A 423 6.68 18.73 -2.29
C LEU A 423 6.68 17.19 -2.39
N LYS A 424 5.93 16.65 -3.34
CA LYS A 424 5.90 15.21 -3.64
C LYS A 424 6.41 14.97 -5.07
N PRO A 425 7.69 14.61 -5.25
CA PRO A 425 8.18 14.08 -6.50
C PRO A 425 7.62 12.66 -6.69
N GLY A 426 7.06 12.37 -7.86
CA GLY A 426 6.59 11.04 -8.24
C GLY A 426 7.53 10.42 -9.24
N MET A 427 8.11 9.27 -8.94
CA MET A 427 8.80 8.45 -9.93
C MET A 427 7.89 7.29 -10.33
N ILE A 428 7.58 7.18 -11.62
CA ILE A 428 6.83 6.07 -12.17
C ILE A 428 7.86 5.05 -12.67
N PHE A 429 8.07 4.00 -11.88
CA PHE A 429 8.84 2.83 -12.32
C PHE A 429 7.90 1.93 -13.14
N GLN A 430 8.26 1.70 -14.40
CA GLN A 430 7.58 0.77 -15.30
C GLN A 430 8.07 -0.66 -15.10
#